data_AF-A0A972DQA8-F1
#
_entry.id   AF-A0A972DQA8-F1
#
_cell.length_a   1.000
_cell.length_b   1.000
_cell.length_c   1.000
_cell.angle_alpha   90.00
_cell.angle_beta   90.00
_cell.angle_gamma   90.00
#
_symmetry.space_group_name_H-M   'P 1'
#
loop_
_entity.id
_entity.type
_entity.pdbx_description
1 polymer ?
#
loop_
_entity_poly.entity_id
_entity_poly.type
_entity_poly.pdbx_seq_one_letter_code
_entity_poly.pdbx_strand_id
1 'polypeptide(L)'
;MNVRAYWRPSGNRRGVHRQPRAMILVVVLVVVSLLSLAALTFSQLMFAEREATELAGRRIQARALVNSGIDYVRLLLAQDEISLLEMGGVYDNSLQLSGALVVDDTDAKKRGRFTVVAPNLENGYFSGIRYGLEDESTKLNLNYLAQKDSEDNSGRDTLMLLPGMTEDIADAILDWIDADDTRREFGAELEDYSALVPAYASKNGPLDSLDELLLVRGVTPWLLYGVDANRNTNADQSEPSGETLVNVDNSDGALDRGWSAYLTVHSYEGNTTADGKAKINLNQDNLETLHGELEQALTPEWATFIVGYRQNGPSTGNDPATTAVPTDNLDFSGDAQQEIKSVLDLVGVTTQVKVQGQEIPTVLAPQFPQDSASMQEYLPMLLDAVTTVDAETISGRININQASRTVLLTIPGMTEEIAEQIVGTRIADPIEADDSQACPLWPLVQGLVDLETMKNLEPYVCTGGSTYRAQVVGYFDGGGPFARVEVVIDATQSPAAVLSWKDMSHLGRGYPLEALGIE
;
A
#
# COMPACT_ATOMS: atom_id res chain seq x y z
N MET A 1 86.60 -92.68 -42.38
CA MET A 1 87.21 -93.57 -41.37
C MET A 1 86.25 -93.64 -40.18
N ASN A 2 85.70 -94.84 -39.94
CA ASN A 2 85.02 -95.37 -38.73
C ASN A 2 83.93 -94.50 -38.04
N VAL A 3 82.63 -94.76 -38.25
CA VAL A 3 81.77 -95.87 -37.74
C VAL A 3 81.59 -95.85 -36.22
N ARG A 4 80.35 -95.57 -35.75
CA ARG A 4 79.50 -96.53 -35.00
C ARG A 4 78.15 -95.92 -34.63
N ALA A 5 77.10 -96.66 -35.01
CA ALA A 5 75.74 -96.53 -34.50
C ALA A 5 75.63 -97.09 -33.07
N TYR A 6 74.69 -96.59 -32.26
CA TYR A 6 73.43 -97.30 -31.97
C TYR A 6 72.60 -96.59 -30.88
N TRP A 7 71.29 -96.86 -30.98
CA TRP A 7 70.30 -96.96 -29.90
C TRP A 7 69.34 -95.77 -29.67
N ARG A 8 68.08 -95.97 -30.07
CA ARG A 8 66.88 -95.31 -29.54
C ARG A 8 66.32 -96.18 -28.39
N PRO A 9 65.57 -95.55 -27.46
CA PRO A 9 64.16 -95.91 -27.45
C PRO A 9 63.23 -94.71 -27.22
N SER A 10 61.99 -94.98 -27.60
CA SER A 10 60.75 -94.21 -27.53
C SER A 10 60.45 -93.55 -26.18
N GLY A 11 60.14 -92.25 -26.22
CA GLY A 11 59.38 -91.54 -25.20
C GLY A 11 58.19 -90.83 -25.84
N ASN A 12 56.99 -91.32 -25.57
CA ASN A 12 55.72 -90.83 -26.11
C ASN A 12 55.26 -89.58 -25.31
N ARG A 13 54.87 -88.53 -26.05
CA ARG A 13 53.98 -87.41 -25.71
C ARG A 13 53.83 -86.95 -24.26
N ARG A 14 54.10 -85.66 -24.04
CA ARG A 14 53.12 -84.69 -23.49
C ARG A 14 53.54 -83.28 -23.88
N GLY A 15 52.87 -82.72 -24.89
CA GLY A 15 52.92 -81.30 -25.16
C GLY A 15 52.31 -80.57 -23.97
N VAL A 16 53.12 -79.79 -23.26
CA VAL A 16 52.61 -78.84 -22.28
C VAL A 16 52.01 -77.69 -23.07
N HIS A 17 50.70 -77.75 -23.31
CA HIS A 17 49.93 -76.57 -23.68
C HIS A 17 50.03 -75.58 -22.51
N ARG A 18 50.86 -74.54 -22.64
CA ARG A 18 50.72 -73.34 -21.83
C ARG A 18 49.37 -72.70 -22.17
N GLN A 19 48.36 -72.90 -21.34
CA GLN A 19 47.17 -72.07 -21.42
C GLN A 19 47.51 -70.67 -20.91
N PRO A 20 47.16 -69.58 -21.63
CA PRO A 20 47.23 -68.24 -21.08
C PRO A 20 46.05 -68.06 -20.11
N ARG A 21 46.21 -68.47 -18.85
CA ARG A 21 45.26 -68.18 -17.77
C ARG A 21 45.76 -66.98 -16.96
N ALA A 22 45.71 -65.80 -17.55
CA ALA A 22 45.99 -64.53 -16.85
C ALA A 22 45.08 -63.36 -17.26
N MET A 23 44.19 -63.49 -18.27
CA MET A 23 43.28 -62.40 -18.68
C MET A 23 41.97 -62.33 -17.89
N ILE A 24 41.48 -63.45 -17.31
CA ILE A 24 40.16 -63.48 -16.65
C ILE A 24 40.12 -62.53 -15.44
N LEU A 25 41.18 -62.50 -14.62
CA LEU A 25 41.26 -61.61 -13.47
C LEU A 25 41.25 -60.14 -13.88
N VAL A 26 42.00 -59.78 -14.92
CA VAL A 26 42.05 -58.40 -15.44
C VAL A 26 40.68 -57.98 -15.99
N VAL A 27 40.02 -58.85 -16.75
CA VAL A 27 38.67 -58.59 -17.26
C VAL A 27 37.67 -58.44 -16.12
N VAL A 28 37.72 -59.31 -15.10
CA VAL A 28 36.85 -59.20 -13.93
C VAL A 28 37.09 -57.91 -13.15
N LEU A 29 38.36 -57.52 -12.94
CA LEU A 29 38.69 -56.25 -12.27
C LEU A 29 38.19 -55.04 -13.06
N VAL A 30 38.35 -55.04 -14.40
CA VAL A 30 37.83 -53.96 -15.25
C VAL A 30 36.30 -53.92 -15.19
N VAL A 31 35.62 -55.06 -15.32
CA VAL A 31 34.15 -55.12 -15.24
C VAL A 31 33.65 -54.66 -13.87
N VAL A 32 34.26 -55.12 -12.78
CA VAL A 32 33.91 -54.67 -11.42
C VAL A 32 34.16 -53.18 -11.27
N SER A 33 35.30 -52.65 -11.76
CA SER A 33 35.59 -51.21 -11.68
C SER A 33 34.57 -50.37 -12.47
N LEU A 34 34.15 -50.82 -13.65
CA LEU A 34 33.13 -50.15 -14.46
C LEU A 34 31.75 -50.21 -13.80
N LEU A 35 31.38 -51.35 -13.23
CA LEU A 35 30.13 -51.50 -12.47
C LEU A 35 30.13 -50.63 -11.20
N SER A 36 31.24 -50.55 -10.49
CA SER A 36 31.38 -49.67 -9.32
C SER A 36 31.28 -48.20 -9.72
N LEU A 37 31.93 -47.79 -10.82
CA LEU A 37 31.82 -46.42 -11.32
C LEU A 37 30.37 -46.11 -11.74
N ALA A 38 29.72 -47.02 -12.47
CA ALA A 38 28.32 -46.88 -12.88
C ALA A 38 27.37 -46.77 -11.68
N ALA A 39 27.58 -47.59 -10.64
CA ALA A 39 26.80 -47.55 -9.42
C ALA A 39 27.02 -46.23 -8.65
N LEU A 40 28.27 -45.73 -8.59
CA LEU A 40 28.57 -44.44 -7.98
C LEU A 40 27.92 -43.28 -8.75
N THR A 41 28.01 -43.26 -10.08
CA THR A 41 27.38 -42.23 -10.91
C THR A 41 25.86 -42.26 -10.79
N PHE A 42 25.27 -43.46 -10.76
CA PHE A 42 23.83 -43.62 -10.56
C PHE A 42 23.40 -43.13 -9.17
N SER A 43 24.14 -43.47 -8.13
CA SER A 43 23.87 -43.01 -6.75
C SER A 43 23.92 -41.48 -6.64
N GLN A 44 24.94 -40.85 -7.21
CA GLN A 44 25.07 -39.38 -7.25
C GLN A 44 23.90 -38.72 -7.99
N LEU A 45 23.51 -39.27 -9.14
CA LEU A 45 22.35 -38.79 -9.87
C LEU A 45 21.06 -38.92 -9.06
N MET A 46 20.84 -40.07 -8.39
CA MET A 46 19.64 -40.28 -7.57
C MET A 46 19.59 -39.37 -6.34
N PHE A 47 20.73 -39.05 -5.72
CA PHE A 47 20.76 -38.06 -4.63
C PHE A 47 20.42 -36.66 -5.13
N ALA A 48 20.97 -36.24 -6.28
CA ALA A 48 20.66 -34.95 -6.88
C ALA A 48 19.18 -34.84 -7.29
N GLU A 49 18.61 -35.89 -7.90
CA GLU A 49 17.19 -35.93 -8.27
C GLU A 49 16.26 -35.89 -7.05
N ARG A 50 16.64 -36.58 -5.97
CA ARG A 50 15.90 -36.51 -4.71
C ARG A 50 15.92 -35.09 -4.14
N GLU A 51 17.09 -34.45 -4.07
CA GLU A 51 17.24 -33.09 -3.56
C GLU A 51 16.46 -32.08 -4.43
N ALA A 52 16.54 -32.22 -5.75
CA ALA A 52 15.76 -31.40 -6.68
C ALA A 52 14.24 -31.56 -6.48
N THR A 53 13.77 -32.79 -6.26
CA THR A 53 12.36 -33.06 -5.98
C THR A 53 11.92 -32.46 -4.65
N GLU A 54 12.73 -32.60 -3.59
CA GLU A 54 12.47 -32.01 -2.28
C GLU A 54 12.44 -30.47 -2.37
N LEU A 55 13.37 -29.84 -3.09
CA LEU A 55 13.40 -28.40 -3.31
C LEU A 55 12.21 -27.90 -4.15
N ALA A 56 11.82 -28.63 -5.19
CA ALA A 56 10.66 -28.29 -6.01
C ALA A 56 9.36 -28.32 -5.18
N GLY A 57 9.18 -29.35 -4.34
CA GLY A 57 8.05 -29.44 -3.42
C GLY A 57 8.03 -28.28 -2.42
N ARG A 58 9.19 -27.99 -1.80
CA ARG A 58 9.33 -26.88 -0.86
C ARG A 58 9.12 -25.51 -1.50
N ARG A 59 9.47 -25.31 -2.78
CA ARG A 59 9.19 -24.06 -3.51
C ARG A 59 7.69 -23.84 -3.71
N ILE A 60 6.94 -24.89 -4.01
CA ILE A 60 5.47 -24.83 -4.10
C ILE A 60 4.88 -24.51 -2.72
N GLN A 61 5.37 -25.19 -1.68
CA GLN A 61 4.93 -24.96 -0.31
C GLN A 61 5.26 -23.53 0.15
N ALA A 62 6.42 -22.97 -0.19
CA ALA A 62 6.75 -21.57 0.12
C ALA A 62 5.77 -20.56 -0.48
N ARG A 63 5.29 -20.81 -1.71
CA ARG A 63 4.20 -20.01 -2.30
C ARG A 63 2.88 -20.17 -1.56
N ALA A 64 2.57 -21.38 -1.09
CA ALA A 64 1.40 -21.61 -0.25
C ALA A 64 1.49 -20.86 1.10
N LEU A 65 2.68 -20.80 1.72
CA LEU A 65 2.91 -20.02 2.93
C LEU A 65 2.63 -18.52 2.71
N VAL A 66 3.07 -17.96 1.58
CA VAL A 66 2.74 -16.57 1.20
C VAL A 66 1.23 -16.38 1.06
N ASN A 67 0.53 -17.29 0.38
CA ASN A 67 -0.92 -17.19 0.23
C ASN A 67 -1.64 -17.28 1.59
N SER A 68 -1.14 -18.10 2.53
CA SER A 68 -1.65 -18.12 3.90
C SER A 68 -1.47 -16.77 4.60
N GLY A 69 -0.35 -16.08 4.39
CA GLY A 69 -0.14 -14.73 4.91
C GLY A 69 -1.09 -13.70 4.30
N ILE A 70 -1.30 -13.74 2.98
CA ILE A 70 -2.27 -12.86 2.30
C ILE A 70 -3.69 -13.08 2.84
N ASP A 71 -4.14 -14.35 2.93
CA ASP A 71 -5.47 -14.65 3.45
C ASP A 71 -5.61 -14.28 4.93
N TYR A 72 -4.54 -14.40 5.73
CA TYR A 72 -4.53 -13.93 7.11
C TYR A 72 -4.73 -12.40 7.19
N VAL A 73 -3.98 -11.63 6.38
CA VAL A 73 -4.14 -10.16 6.32
C VAL A 73 -5.57 -9.78 5.90
N ARG A 74 -6.15 -10.48 4.92
CA ARG A 74 -7.54 -10.22 4.49
C ARG A 74 -8.56 -10.50 5.59
N LEU A 75 -8.32 -11.49 6.45
CA LEU A 75 -9.17 -11.78 7.61
C LEU A 75 -8.98 -10.75 8.72
N LEU A 76 -7.74 -10.27 8.94
CA LEU A 76 -7.43 -9.20 9.87
C LEU A 76 -8.18 -7.92 9.49
N LEU A 77 -8.10 -7.53 8.21
CA LEU A 77 -8.78 -6.35 7.64
C LEU A 77 -10.31 -6.47 7.60
N ALA A 78 -10.87 -7.67 7.78
CA ALA A 78 -12.32 -7.88 7.82
C ALA A 78 -12.91 -7.75 9.24
N GLN A 79 -12.07 -7.55 10.27
CA GLN A 79 -12.55 -7.30 11.63
C GLN A 79 -13.02 -5.86 11.80
N ASP A 80 -13.90 -5.63 12.78
CA ASP A 80 -14.22 -4.28 13.24
C ASP A 80 -13.00 -3.61 13.90
N GLU A 81 -13.02 -2.29 13.95
CA GLU A 81 -11.90 -1.47 14.43
C GLU A 81 -11.47 -1.84 15.86
N ILE A 82 -12.42 -2.08 16.76
CA ILE A 82 -12.13 -2.43 18.17
C ILE A 82 -11.39 -3.77 18.23
N SER A 83 -11.93 -4.80 17.56
CA SER A 83 -11.27 -6.11 17.48
C SER A 83 -9.88 -6.01 16.85
N LEU A 84 -9.72 -5.16 15.84
CA LEU A 84 -8.44 -4.96 15.14
C LEU A 84 -7.40 -4.32 16.08
N LEU A 85 -7.78 -3.32 16.88
CA LEU A 85 -6.94 -2.70 17.89
C LEU A 85 -6.53 -3.70 19.00
N GLU A 86 -7.47 -4.52 19.49
CA GLU A 86 -7.17 -5.56 20.49
C GLU A 86 -6.17 -6.61 19.98
N MET A 87 -6.13 -6.85 18.67
CA MET A 87 -5.18 -7.75 18.03
C MET A 87 -3.82 -7.11 17.73
N GLY A 88 -3.61 -5.84 18.05
CA GLY A 88 -2.35 -5.12 17.81
C GLY A 88 -2.31 -4.34 16.49
N GLY A 89 -3.46 -4.10 15.86
CA GLY A 89 -3.55 -3.19 14.72
C GLY A 89 -2.97 -3.73 13.41
N VAL A 90 -2.93 -2.86 12.40
CA VAL A 90 -2.35 -3.14 11.08
C VAL A 90 -1.02 -2.41 10.84
N TYR A 91 -0.66 -1.43 11.66
CA TYR A 91 0.55 -0.63 11.46
C TYR A 91 1.82 -1.37 11.89
N ASP A 92 2.03 -1.68 13.17
CA ASP A 92 3.17 -2.50 13.59
C ASP A 92 2.75 -3.61 14.54
N ASN A 93 2.41 -4.76 13.96
CA ASN A 93 1.90 -5.93 14.66
C ASN A 93 2.88 -7.10 14.58
N SER A 94 4.06 -6.92 15.19
CA SER A 94 5.09 -7.96 15.26
C SER A 94 4.60 -9.28 15.86
N LEU A 95 3.64 -9.24 16.78
CA LEU A 95 3.10 -10.42 17.44
C LEU A 95 2.39 -11.37 16.46
N GLN A 96 1.61 -10.83 15.53
CA GLN A 96 0.81 -11.61 14.58
C GLN A 96 1.49 -11.76 13.21
N LEU A 97 2.30 -10.77 12.81
CA LEU A 97 2.80 -10.64 11.45
C LEU A 97 4.30 -10.95 11.31
N SER A 98 5.02 -11.19 12.42
CA SER A 98 6.39 -11.68 12.41
C SER A 98 6.47 -13.19 12.64
N GLY A 99 7.01 -13.92 11.68
CA GLY A 99 7.30 -15.35 11.82
C GLY A 99 6.08 -16.22 12.14
N ALA A 100 4.92 -15.89 11.60
CA ALA A 100 3.67 -16.62 11.82
C ALA A 100 3.81 -18.08 11.35
N LEU A 101 3.57 -19.02 12.27
CA LEU A 101 3.72 -20.46 12.02
C LEU A 101 2.52 -21.01 11.26
N VAL A 102 2.76 -21.62 10.10
CA VAL A 102 1.73 -22.28 9.28
C VAL A 102 1.86 -23.80 9.31
N VAL A 103 3.09 -24.29 9.20
CA VAL A 103 3.40 -25.72 9.20
C VAL A 103 4.38 -26.00 10.32
N ASP A 104 3.93 -26.72 11.34
CA ASP A 104 4.77 -27.16 12.44
C ASP A 104 5.38 -28.54 12.16
N ASP A 105 6.71 -28.61 12.12
CA ASP A 105 7.48 -29.85 11.97
C ASP A 105 8.70 -29.80 12.90
N THR A 106 9.18 -30.97 13.32
CA THR A 106 10.41 -31.07 14.15
C THR A 106 11.68 -30.83 13.32
N ASP A 107 11.62 -31.03 12.00
CA ASP A 107 12.67 -30.66 11.07
C ASP A 107 12.51 -29.20 10.65
N ALA A 108 13.47 -28.34 11.01
CA ALA A 108 13.48 -26.94 10.64
C ALA A 108 13.37 -26.70 9.12
N LYS A 109 13.84 -27.64 8.28
CA LYS A 109 13.68 -27.52 6.82
C LYS A 109 12.25 -27.69 6.34
N LYS A 110 11.35 -28.22 7.18
CA LYS A 110 9.93 -28.47 6.86
C LYS A 110 8.98 -27.60 7.66
N ARG A 111 9.45 -27.00 8.76
CA ARG A 111 8.71 -25.99 9.53
C ARG A 111 8.61 -24.70 8.72
N GLY A 112 7.38 -24.33 8.35
CA GLY A 112 7.09 -23.25 7.41
C GLY A 112 6.36 -22.09 8.07
N ARG A 113 6.78 -20.87 7.73
CA ARG A 113 6.26 -19.61 8.28
C ARG A 113 5.96 -18.59 7.19
N PHE A 114 5.20 -17.57 7.54
CA PHE A 114 5.16 -16.32 6.78
C PHE A 114 5.47 -15.13 7.67
N THR A 115 5.92 -14.04 7.04
CA THR A 115 6.09 -12.74 7.66
C THR A 115 5.53 -11.68 6.73
N VAL A 116 4.82 -10.69 7.28
CA VAL A 116 4.31 -9.53 6.55
C VAL A 116 5.14 -8.33 6.96
N VAL A 117 5.73 -7.66 5.97
CA VAL A 117 6.60 -6.51 6.18
C VAL A 117 6.13 -5.30 5.38
N ALA A 118 6.31 -4.13 5.98
CA ALA A 118 6.10 -2.84 5.36
C ALA A 118 7.29 -1.92 5.68
N PRO A 119 7.52 -0.87 4.89
CA PRO A 119 8.54 0.13 5.21
C PRO A 119 8.19 0.83 6.53
N ASN A 120 9.21 1.07 7.35
CA ASN A 120 9.06 1.90 8.53
C ASN A 120 9.36 3.37 8.19
N LEU A 121 8.71 4.30 8.90
CA LEU A 121 8.85 5.74 8.70
C LEU A 121 9.33 6.38 10.01
N GLU A 122 10.48 7.03 9.96
CA GLU A 122 11.11 7.70 11.09
C GLU A 122 11.32 9.18 10.74
N ASN A 123 10.67 10.08 11.50
CA ASN A 123 10.70 11.54 11.25
C ASN A 123 10.32 11.95 9.81
N GLY A 124 9.41 11.22 9.17
CA GLY A 124 8.96 11.51 7.80
C GLY A 124 9.85 10.94 6.69
N TYR A 125 10.90 10.20 7.05
CA TYR A 125 11.80 9.51 6.11
C TYR A 125 11.69 7.99 6.29
N PHE A 126 11.86 7.24 5.22
CA PHE A 126 11.81 5.78 5.29
C PHE A 126 13.10 5.21 5.87
N SER A 127 12.98 4.34 6.87
CA SER A 127 14.12 3.77 7.60
C SER A 127 13.76 2.37 8.11
N GLY A 128 14.31 1.33 7.48
CA GLY A 128 14.09 -0.07 7.88
C GLY A 128 12.69 -0.61 7.56
N ILE A 129 12.33 -1.69 8.26
CA ILE A 129 11.03 -2.37 8.14
C ILE A 129 10.27 -2.40 9.46
N ARG A 130 8.96 -2.56 9.36
CA ARG A 130 8.03 -2.90 10.44
C ARG A 130 7.16 -4.09 10.02
N TYR A 131 6.47 -4.71 10.97
CA TYR A 131 5.64 -5.88 10.71
C TYR A 131 4.17 -5.50 10.58
N GLY A 132 3.75 -5.09 9.39
CA GLY A 132 2.40 -4.59 9.18
C GLY A 132 2.10 -4.22 7.74
N LEU A 133 1.15 -3.31 7.58
CA LEU A 133 0.64 -2.85 6.31
C LEU A 133 0.93 -1.36 6.11
N GLU A 134 1.24 -0.97 4.89
CA GLU A 134 1.37 0.43 4.47
C GLU A 134 0.02 0.90 3.90
N ASP A 135 -0.53 1.98 4.42
CA ASP A 135 -1.73 2.60 3.88
C ASP A 135 -1.40 3.30 2.55
N GLU A 136 -2.10 2.96 1.48
CA GLU A 136 -1.88 3.56 0.17
C GLU A 136 -2.38 5.01 0.07
N SER A 137 -3.27 5.44 0.97
CA SER A 137 -3.63 6.86 1.11
C SER A 137 -2.46 7.70 1.64
N THR A 138 -1.34 7.12 2.03
CA THR A 138 -0.10 7.88 2.34
C THR A 138 0.65 8.38 1.11
N LYS A 139 0.16 8.03 -0.09
CA LYS A 139 0.77 8.30 -1.40
C LYS A 139 -0.18 9.10 -2.29
N LEU A 140 0.39 9.82 -3.25
CA LEU A 140 -0.36 10.53 -4.29
C LEU A 140 -0.93 9.54 -5.32
N ASN A 141 -2.25 9.54 -5.49
CA ASN A 141 -2.93 8.66 -6.44
C ASN A 141 -2.97 9.29 -7.84
N LEU A 142 -2.27 8.67 -8.80
CA LEU A 142 -2.13 9.18 -10.17
C LEU A 142 -3.44 9.17 -10.94
N ASN A 143 -4.29 8.16 -10.74
CA ASN A 143 -5.57 8.07 -11.42
C ASN A 143 -6.52 9.18 -10.96
N TYR A 144 -6.52 9.46 -9.66
CA TYR A 144 -7.28 10.58 -9.09
C TYR A 144 -6.69 11.92 -9.54
N LEU A 145 -5.37 12.07 -9.55
CA LEU A 145 -4.71 13.29 -9.99
C LEU A 145 -5.04 13.63 -11.44
N ALA A 146 -5.01 12.64 -12.34
CA ALA A 146 -5.35 12.85 -13.75
C ALA A 146 -6.82 13.26 -13.95
N GLN A 147 -7.74 12.68 -13.16
CA GLN A 147 -9.13 13.13 -13.13
C GLN A 147 -9.23 14.59 -12.69
N LYS A 148 -8.50 14.96 -11.63
CA LYS A 148 -8.52 16.32 -11.08
C LYS A 148 -7.90 17.34 -12.04
N ASP A 149 -6.79 16.97 -12.68
CA ASP A 149 -6.12 17.75 -13.72
C ASP A 149 -7.05 18.10 -14.88
N SER A 150 -7.94 17.19 -15.26
CA SER A 150 -8.94 17.44 -16.30
C SER A 150 -9.95 18.56 -15.92
N GLU A 151 -10.11 18.84 -14.63
CA GLU A 151 -11.01 19.89 -14.12
C GLU A 151 -10.31 21.25 -13.94
N ASP A 152 -9.06 21.25 -13.45
CA ASP A 152 -8.37 22.45 -12.99
C ASP A 152 -6.93 22.64 -13.49
N ASN A 153 -6.40 21.69 -14.28
CA ASN A 153 -5.06 21.71 -14.86
C ASN A 153 -3.92 21.82 -13.81
N SER A 154 -4.14 21.26 -12.61
CA SER A 154 -3.17 21.26 -11.50
C SER A 154 -2.16 20.11 -11.52
N GLY A 155 -2.38 19.07 -12.34
CA GLY A 155 -1.65 17.81 -12.28
C GLY A 155 -0.15 17.95 -12.49
N ARG A 156 0.27 18.79 -13.46
CA ARG A 156 1.69 19.03 -13.75
C ARG A 156 2.38 19.68 -12.56
N ASP A 157 1.78 20.71 -12.00
CA ASP A 157 2.36 21.47 -10.88
C ASP A 157 2.49 20.57 -9.64
N THR A 158 1.51 19.68 -9.40
CA THR A 158 1.58 18.69 -8.32
C THR A 158 2.70 17.66 -8.54
N LEU A 159 2.84 17.11 -9.76
CA LEU A 159 3.90 16.13 -10.06
C LEU A 159 5.29 16.75 -9.95
N MET A 160 5.45 18.02 -10.34
CA MET A 160 6.71 18.76 -10.28
C MET A 160 7.25 18.95 -8.86
N LEU A 161 6.45 18.70 -7.83
CA LEU A 161 6.88 18.70 -6.42
C LEU A 161 7.62 17.41 -6.03
N LEU A 162 7.56 16.36 -6.88
CA LEU A 162 8.26 15.10 -6.64
C LEU A 162 9.73 15.22 -7.06
N PRO A 163 10.66 14.60 -6.30
CA PRO A 163 12.09 14.65 -6.62
C PRO A 163 12.37 14.01 -7.98
N GLY A 164 13.19 14.66 -8.80
CA GLY A 164 13.56 14.18 -10.13
C GLY A 164 12.47 14.28 -11.19
N MET A 165 11.31 14.87 -10.88
CA MET A 165 10.28 15.15 -11.89
C MET A 165 10.72 16.32 -12.79
N THR A 166 10.35 16.22 -14.07
CA THR A 166 10.60 17.25 -15.10
C THR A 166 9.30 17.51 -15.85
N GLU A 167 9.17 18.69 -16.47
CA GLU A 167 7.94 19.06 -17.17
C GLU A 167 7.59 18.07 -18.29
N ASP A 168 8.59 17.56 -19.01
CA ASP A 168 8.39 16.58 -20.08
C ASP A 168 7.97 15.20 -19.59
N ILE A 169 8.41 14.79 -18.39
CA ILE A 169 7.95 13.54 -17.78
C ILE A 169 6.56 13.74 -17.17
N ALA A 170 6.31 14.84 -16.46
CA ALA A 170 5.01 15.13 -15.86
C ALA A 170 3.91 15.20 -16.93
N ASP A 171 4.12 15.94 -18.01
CA ASP A 171 3.18 16.02 -19.12
C ASP A 171 3.00 14.65 -19.80
N ALA A 172 4.08 13.88 -19.99
CA ALA A 172 3.97 12.54 -20.59
C ALA A 172 3.22 11.54 -19.70
N ILE A 173 3.32 11.67 -18.37
CA ILE A 173 2.53 10.86 -17.43
C ILE A 173 1.04 11.22 -17.53
N LEU A 174 0.72 12.51 -17.62
CA LEU A 174 -0.68 12.95 -17.72
C LEU A 174 -1.30 12.58 -19.07
N ASP A 175 -0.59 12.77 -20.19
CA ASP A 175 -1.01 12.34 -21.55
C ASP A 175 -1.21 10.82 -21.60
N TRP A 176 -0.41 10.04 -20.85
CA TRP A 176 -0.57 8.59 -20.83
C TRP A 176 -1.91 8.15 -20.20
N ILE A 177 -2.45 8.93 -19.26
CA ILE A 177 -3.59 8.55 -18.41
C ILE A 177 -4.89 9.21 -18.87
N ASP A 178 -4.85 10.43 -19.40
CA ASP A 178 -6.06 11.12 -19.83
C ASP A 178 -6.78 10.42 -20.99
N ALA A 179 -8.03 10.78 -21.26
CA ALA A 179 -8.85 10.01 -22.19
C ALA A 179 -8.69 10.45 -23.66
N ASP A 180 -7.95 11.53 -23.94
CA ASP A 180 -7.87 12.10 -25.27
C ASP A 180 -6.53 11.78 -25.96
N ASP A 181 -6.26 12.38 -27.11
CA ASP A 181 -5.01 12.17 -27.87
C ASP A 181 -4.31 13.53 -28.09
N THR A 182 -4.65 14.53 -27.27
CA THR A 182 -4.18 15.91 -27.38
C THR A 182 -2.91 16.07 -26.57
N ARG A 183 -1.80 15.93 -27.27
CA ARG A 183 -0.47 16.11 -26.69
C ARG A 183 -0.33 17.45 -25.95
N ARG A 184 0.04 17.40 -24.65
CA ARG A 184 0.46 18.57 -23.85
C ARG A 184 1.74 19.22 -24.39
N GLU A 185 2.09 20.40 -23.88
CA GLU A 185 3.24 21.19 -24.35
C GLU A 185 4.53 20.37 -24.44
N PHE A 186 4.83 19.60 -23.39
CA PHE A 186 6.00 18.71 -23.34
C PHE A 186 5.60 17.24 -23.28
N GLY A 187 4.35 16.90 -23.56
CA GLY A 187 3.80 15.56 -23.43
C GLY A 187 4.16 14.60 -24.57
N ALA A 188 3.52 13.43 -24.56
CA ALA A 188 3.73 12.34 -25.51
C ALA A 188 2.46 11.53 -25.68
N GLU A 189 2.06 11.32 -26.94
CA GLU A 189 0.81 10.65 -27.30
C GLU A 189 1.03 9.49 -28.26
N LEU A 190 -0.06 8.92 -28.78
CA LEU A 190 -0.05 7.87 -29.80
C LEU A 190 0.97 8.10 -30.94
N GLU A 191 1.10 9.32 -31.45
CA GLU A 191 2.07 9.64 -32.52
C GLU A 191 3.53 9.41 -32.06
N ASP A 192 3.85 9.78 -30.82
CA ASP A 192 5.19 9.58 -30.25
C ASP A 192 5.48 8.10 -29.99
N TYR A 193 4.53 7.36 -29.38
CA TYR A 193 4.73 5.96 -29.00
C TYR A 193 4.69 5.00 -30.20
N SER A 194 3.90 5.30 -31.23
CA SER A 194 3.82 4.48 -32.45
C SER A 194 5.09 4.56 -33.32
N ALA A 195 5.92 5.58 -33.11
CA ALA A 195 7.22 5.73 -33.76
C ALA A 195 8.33 4.88 -33.13
N LEU A 196 8.11 4.32 -31.93
CA LEU A 196 9.09 3.48 -31.22
C LEU A 196 9.21 2.07 -31.82
N VAL A 197 10.27 1.36 -31.43
CA VAL A 197 10.50 -0.04 -31.83
C VAL A 197 10.74 -0.88 -30.57
N PRO A 198 9.81 -1.78 -30.19
CA PRO A 198 8.51 -2.03 -30.82
C PRO A 198 7.55 -0.84 -30.63
N ALA A 199 6.64 -0.66 -31.59
CA ALA A 199 5.60 0.37 -31.51
C ALA A 199 4.48 -0.07 -30.57
N TYR A 200 3.93 0.87 -29.82
CA TYR A 200 2.77 0.69 -28.95
C TYR A 200 1.95 1.98 -28.89
N ALA A 201 0.80 1.93 -28.23
CA ALA A 201 -0.07 3.07 -28.01
C ALA A 201 0.02 3.53 -26.55
N SER A 202 -0.26 4.81 -26.31
CA SER A 202 -0.63 5.31 -24.98
C SER A 202 -1.86 4.56 -24.45
N LYS A 203 -2.03 4.56 -23.13
CA LYS A 203 -3.14 3.84 -22.49
C LYS A 203 -4.47 4.55 -22.66
N ASN A 204 -4.42 5.89 -22.60
CA ASN A 204 -5.54 6.81 -22.59
C ASN A 204 -6.62 6.39 -21.58
N GLY A 205 -6.18 6.10 -20.36
CA GLY A 205 -7.06 5.69 -19.27
C GLY A 205 -6.31 5.36 -17.98
N PRO A 206 -7.05 5.01 -16.91
CA PRO A 206 -6.48 4.74 -15.61
C PRO A 206 -5.41 3.64 -15.63
N LEU A 207 -4.33 3.85 -14.87
CA LEU A 207 -3.28 2.86 -14.63
C LEU A 207 -3.84 1.69 -13.80
N ASP A 208 -3.51 0.47 -14.21
CA ASP A 208 -3.77 -0.77 -13.47
C ASP A 208 -2.60 -1.11 -12.55
N SER A 209 -1.38 -0.69 -12.93
CA SER A 209 -0.17 -0.88 -12.15
C SER A 209 0.77 0.31 -12.30
N LEU A 210 1.48 0.63 -11.22
CA LEU A 210 2.52 1.64 -11.25
C LEU A 210 3.67 1.27 -12.21
N ASP A 211 3.89 -0.02 -12.48
CA ASP A 211 4.90 -0.51 -13.43
C ASP A 211 4.66 -0.01 -14.87
N GLU A 212 3.42 0.35 -15.22
CA GLU A 212 3.08 0.90 -16.53
C GLU A 212 3.78 2.24 -16.80
N LEU A 213 4.19 2.97 -15.76
CA LEU A 213 5.00 4.18 -15.92
C LEU A 213 6.32 3.90 -16.65
N LEU A 214 6.83 2.66 -16.66
CA LEU A 214 8.03 2.31 -17.43
C LEU A 214 7.82 2.33 -18.96
N LEU A 215 6.56 2.42 -19.42
CA LEU A 215 6.21 2.64 -20.82
C LEU A 215 6.10 4.13 -21.16
N VAL A 216 6.01 5.00 -20.15
CA VAL A 216 5.91 6.44 -20.34
C VAL A 216 7.27 7.02 -20.71
N ARG A 217 7.27 7.95 -21.68
CA ARG A 217 8.50 8.60 -22.15
C ARG A 217 9.23 9.28 -21.00
N GLY A 218 10.54 9.03 -20.90
CA GLY A 218 11.43 9.68 -19.92
C GLY A 218 11.46 9.01 -18.54
N VAL A 219 10.49 8.15 -18.21
CA VAL A 219 10.51 7.39 -16.96
C VAL A 219 11.55 6.27 -17.05
N THR A 220 12.36 6.13 -16.01
CA THR A 220 13.37 5.08 -15.90
C THR A 220 13.10 4.20 -14.68
N PRO A 221 13.59 2.94 -14.66
CA PRO A 221 13.50 2.09 -13.47
C PRO A 221 14.07 2.75 -12.20
N TRP A 222 15.09 3.60 -12.36
CA TRP A 222 15.72 4.30 -11.24
C TRP A 222 14.87 5.43 -10.69
N LEU A 223 14.16 6.18 -11.55
CA LEU A 223 13.18 7.17 -11.08
C LEU A 223 12.02 6.48 -10.36
N LEU A 224 11.56 5.34 -10.91
CA LEU A 224 10.40 4.64 -10.37
C LEU A 224 10.68 3.88 -9.07
N TYR A 225 11.75 3.09 -9.02
CA TYR A 225 12.05 2.20 -7.88
C TYR A 225 13.21 2.65 -7.02
N GLY A 226 13.95 3.68 -7.44
CA GLY A 226 15.11 4.16 -6.72
C GLY A 226 16.32 3.25 -6.89
N VAL A 227 17.27 3.38 -5.96
CA VAL A 227 18.47 2.54 -5.92
C VAL A 227 18.26 1.20 -5.23
N ASP A 228 17.19 1.05 -4.42
CA ASP A 228 16.76 -0.23 -3.81
C ASP A 228 16.25 -1.20 -4.90
N ALA A 229 17.20 -1.79 -5.61
CA ALA A 229 16.96 -2.66 -6.76
C ALA A 229 16.23 -3.95 -6.35
N ASN A 230 16.51 -4.45 -5.15
CA ASN A 230 15.92 -5.68 -4.65
C ASN A 230 14.60 -5.48 -3.88
N ARG A 231 14.21 -4.21 -3.68
CA ARG A 231 12.97 -3.73 -3.05
C ARG A 231 12.78 -4.31 -1.66
N ASN A 232 13.83 -4.31 -0.84
CA ASN A 232 13.78 -4.72 0.56
C ASN A 232 13.70 -3.54 1.54
N THR A 233 13.38 -2.34 1.04
CA THR A 233 13.21 -1.08 1.77
C THR A 233 14.52 -0.49 2.33
N ASN A 234 15.68 -1.03 1.95
CA ASN A 234 16.98 -0.50 2.33
C ASN A 234 17.89 -0.43 1.12
N ALA A 235 18.57 0.71 0.91
CA ALA A 235 19.63 0.79 -0.08
C ALA A 235 20.90 0.10 0.47
N ASP A 236 21.24 -1.06 -0.06
CA ASP A 236 22.35 -1.87 0.41
C ASP A 236 23.68 -1.48 -0.28
N GLN A 237 24.83 -1.76 0.36
CA GLN A 237 26.16 -1.46 -0.22
C GLN A 237 26.44 -2.19 -1.55
N SER A 238 25.68 -3.25 -1.85
CA SER A 238 25.74 -3.97 -3.12
C SER A 238 24.95 -3.31 -4.25
N GLU A 239 24.16 -2.29 -3.94
CA GLU A 239 23.34 -1.54 -4.89
C GLU A 239 24.08 -0.27 -5.34
N PRO A 240 23.71 0.30 -6.51
CA PRO A 240 24.32 1.54 -6.98
C PRO A 240 24.13 2.67 -5.97
N SER A 241 25.15 3.52 -5.78
CA SER A 241 25.01 4.69 -4.92
C SER A 241 24.02 5.69 -5.53
N GLY A 242 23.26 6.42 -4.70
CA GLY A 242 22.34 7.48 -5.14
C GLY A 242 22.96 8.53 -6.07
N GLU A 243 24.29 8.75 -5.97
CA GLU A 243 25.08 9.61 -6.87
C GLU A 243 25.09 9.13 -8.35
N THR A 244 24.64 7.91 -8.64
CA THR A 244 24.59 7.35 -10.00
C THR A 244 23.34 7.76 -10.79
N LEU A 245 22.37 8.44 -10.17
CA LEU A 245 21.22 9.03 -10.86
C LEU A 245 21.67 10.26 -11.67
N VAL A 246 21.86 10.05 -12.97
CA VAL A 246 22.36 11.09 -13.88
C VAL A 246 21.38 12.28 -13.91
N ASN A 247 21.89 13.48 -13.64
CA ASN A 247 21.16 14.76 -13.68
C ASN A 247 20.01 14.89 -12.66
N VAL A 248 19.98 14.07 -11.61
CA VAL A 248 18.98 14.19 -10.54
C VAL A 248 19.69 14.21 -9.20
N ASP A 249 19.38 15.21 -8.38
CA ASP A 249 19.91 15.31 -7.03
C ASP A 249 19.20 14.28 -6.12
N ASN A 250 19.99 13.39 -5.51
CA ASN A 250 19.54 12.44 -4.47
C ASN A 250 20.36 12.62 -3.18
N SER A 251 20.82 13.85 -2.91
CA SER A 251 21.68 14.15 -1.75
C SER A 251 20.98 13.97 -0.40
N ASP A 252 19.65 13.99 -0.37
CA ASP A 252 18.81 13.76 0.81
C ASP A 252 18.26 12.32 0.90
N GLY A 253 18.59 11.45 -0.07
CA GLY A 253 18.11 10.07 -0.13
C GLY A 253 16.64 9.91 -0.57
N ALA A 254 15.98 10.98 -1.02
CA ALA A 254 14.56 10.94 -1.41
C ALA A 254 14.28 9.94 -2.55
N LEU A 255 15.26 9.68 -3.43
CA LEU A 255 15.15 8.72 -4.52
C LEU A 255 15.71 7.34 -4.19
N ASP A 256 16.03 7.04 -2.93
CA ASP A 256 16.51 5.70 -2.57
C ASP A 256 15.46 4.61 -2.84
N ARG A 257 14.17 4.97 -2.69
CA ARG A 257 13.01 4.11 -2.98
C ARG A 257 12.22 4.52 -4.23
N GLY A 258 12.67 5.58 -4.91
CA GLY A 258 12.05 6.15 -6.11
C GLY A 258 10.59 6.60 -5.92
N TRP A 259 9.94 6.96 -7.02
CA TRP A 259 8.54 7.40 -7.02
C TRP A 259 7.55 6.36 -6.50
N SER A 260 7.91 5.08 -6.48
CA SER A 260 7.06 4.03 -5.89
C SER A 260 6.80 4.19 -4.39
N ALA A 261 7.59 5.01 -3.71
CA ALA A 261 7.38 5.41 -2.33
C ALA A 261 6.39 6.60 -2.17
N TYR A 262 6.12 7.33 -3.25
CA TYR A 262 5.29 8.55 -3.24
C TYR A 262 4.01 8.41 -4.05
N LEU A 263 3.97 7.50 -5.01
CA LEU A 263 2.88 7.33 -5.98
C LEU A 263 2.14 6.01 -5.76
N THR A 264 0.83 6.06 -6.02
CA THR A 264 -0.04 4.89 -6.11
C THR A 264 -1.03 5.04 -7.26
N VAL A 265 -1.64 3.91 -7.63
CA VAL A 265 -2.79 3.83 -8.55
C VAL A 265 -4.09 3.48 -7.81
N HIS A 266 -3.99 3.17 -6.50
CA HIS A 266 -5.11 2.82 -5.64
C HIS A 266 -4.99 3.57 -4.32
N SER A 267 -5.95 4.44 -4.00
CA SER A 267 -6.12 4.99 -2.65
C SER A 267 -7.60 5.24 -2.41
N TYR A 268 -8.17 4.49 -1.48
CA TYR A 268 -9.58 4.57 -1.13
C TYR A 268 -9.71 4.73 0.38
N GLU A 269 -10.54 5.66 0.81
CA GLU A 269 -11.04 5.83 2.17
C GLU A 269 -12.49 5.35 2.21
N GLY A 270 -12.85 4.46 3.13
CA GLY A 270 -14.23 4.07 3.34
C GLY A 270 -15.09 5.24 3.83
N ASN A 271 -16.23 5.50 3.21
CA ASN A 271 -17.17 6.53 3.65
C ASN A 271 -18.17 5.95 4.67
N THR A 272 -17.61 5.35 5.73
CA THR A 272 -18.36 4.67 6.78
C THR A 272 -17.98 5.18 8.17
N THR A 273 -18.90 5.08 9.11
CA THR A 273 -18.66 5.27 10.55
C THR A 273 -17.70 4.20 11.09
N ALA A 274 -17.18 4.39 12.29
CA ALA A 274 -16.35 3.41 13.00
C ALA A 274 -17.04 2.03 13.20
N ASP A 275 -18.38 1.99 13.25
CA ASP A 275 -19.16 0.74 13.31
C ASP A 275 -19.50 0.14 11.93
N GLY A 276 -18.95 0.70 10.84
CA GLY A 276 -19.06 0.19 9.48
C GLY A 276 -20.38 0.53 8.77
N LYS A 277 -21.17 1.50 9.26
CA LYS A 277 -22.38 1.99 8.60
C LYS A 277 -22.07 3.13 7.65
N ALA A 278 -22.90 3.33 6.63
CA ALA A 278 -22.76 4.49 5.76
C ALA A 278 -22.95 5.80 6.55
N LYS A 279 -22.10 6.80 6.27
CA LYS A 279 -22.24 8.14 6.87
C LYS A 279 -23.45 8.87 6.31
N ILE A 280 -23.99 9.79 7.10
CA ILE A 280 -25.14 10.62 6.72
C ILE A 280 -24.65 11.72 5.77
N ASN A 281 -25.14 11.72 4.54
CA ASN A 281 -24.82 12.77 3.57
C ASN A 281 -25.56 14.07 3.93
N LEU A 282 -24.80 15.11 4.31
CA LEU A 282 -25.33 16.42 4.70
C LEU A 282 -26.08 17.14 3.58
N ASN A 283 -25.79 16.77 2.33
CA ASN A 283 -26.34 17.42 1.14
C ASN A 283 -27.51 16.67 0.50
N GLN A 284 -28.08 15.66 1.18
CA GLN A 284 -29.26 14.96 0.68
C GLN A 284 -30.47 15.90 0.45
N ASP A 285 -31.36 15.49 -0.46
CA ASP A 285 -32.49 16.31 -0.93
C ASP A 285 -33.60 16.47 0.12
N ASN A 286 -33.91 15.40 0.87
CA ASN A 286 -35.01 15.39 1.83
C ASN A 286 -34.54 15.84 3.21
N LEU A 287 -34.86 17.08 3.57
CA LEU A 287 -34.46 17.68 4.85
C LEU A 287 -35.17 17.08 6.08
N GLU A 288 -36.39 16.56 5.94
CA GLU A 288 -37.07 15.84 7.03
C GLU A 288 -36.39 14.50 7.30
N THR A 289 -35.96 13.80 6.24
CA THR A 289 -35.16 12.57 6.37
C THR A 289 -33.79 12.87 6.97
N LEU A 290 -33.09 13.91 6.49
CA LEU A 290 -31.82 14.36 7.05
C LEU A 290 -31.93 14.68 8.54
N HIS A 291 -32.97 15.41 8.93
CA HIS A 291 -33.21 15.72 10.35
C HIS A 291 -33.35 14.45 11.18
N GLY A 292 -34.21 13.53 10.76
CA GLY A 292 -34.47 12.28 11.50
C GLY A 292 -33.28 11.33 11.57
N GLU A 293 -32.41 11.32 10.56
CA GLU A 293 -31.15 10.55 10.57
C GLU A 293 -30.12 11.19 11.52
N LEU A 294 -29.94 12.51 11.43
CA LEU A 294 -29.01 13.24 12.29
C LEU A 294 -29.44 13.18 13.76
N GLU A 295 -30.74 13.25 14.06
CA GLU A 295 -31.25 13.14 15.44
C GLU A 295 -30.98 11.76 16.05
N GLN A 296 -30.95 10.71 15.22
CA GLN A 296 -30.63 9.36 15.69
C GLN A 296 -29.14 9.15 15.94
N ALA A 297 -28.28 9.78 15.14
CA ALA A 297 -26.83 9.61 15.20
C ALA A 297 -26.13 10.61 16.14
N LEU A 298 -26.69 11.82 16.28
CA LEU A 298 -26.09 12.96 16.98
C LEU A 298 -27.09 13.52 18.01
N THR A 299 -27.04 14.83 18.28
CA THR A 299 -27.98 15.51 19.18
C THR A 299 -29.14 16.17 18.41
N PRO A 300 -30.34 16.27 18.99
CA PRO A 300 -31.46 16.98 18.38
C PRO A 300 -31.15 18.45 18.03
N GLU A 301 -30.31 19.10 18.85
CA GLU A 301 -29.87 20.47 18.63
C GLU A 301 -28.99 20.59 17.38
N TRP A 302 -28.06 19.64 17.16
CA TRP A 302 -27.21 19.63 15.98
C TRP A 302 -28.00 19.30 14.71
N ALA A 303 -28.90 18.31 14.78
CA ALA A 303 -29.78 17.96 13.66
C ALA A 303 -30.59 19.18 13.21
N THR A 304 -31.20 19.90 14.15
CA THR A 304 -31.99 21.10 13.87
C THR A 304 -31.12 22.23 13.31
N PHE A 305 -29.91 22.43 13.83
CA PHE A 305 -29.00 23.46 13.35
C PHE A 305 -28.50 23.19 11.93
N ILE A 306 -28.07 21.95 11.63
CA ILE A 306 -27.58 21.55 10.31
C ILE A 306 -28.67 21.72 9.26
N VAL A 307 -29.90 21.27 9.54
CA VAL A 307 -31.02 21.41 8.61
C VAL A 307 -31.42 22.88 8.45
N GLY A 308 -31.44 23.66 9.54
CA GLY A 308 -31.64 25.11 9.47
C GLY A 308 -30.59 25.81 8.58
N TYR A 309 -29.32 25.40 8.69
CA TYR A 309 -28.25 25.87 7.82
C TYR A 309 -28.47 25.48 6.36
N ARG A 310 -28.85 24.24 6.07
CA ARG A 310 -29.18 23.80 4.69
C ARG A 310 -30.33 24.60 4.08
N GLN A 311 -31.33 25.01 4.87
CA GLN A 311 -32.45 25.81 4.39
C GLN A 311 -32.11 27.30 4.19
N ASN A 312 -31.28 27.88 5.05
CA ASN A 312 -31.17 29.35 5.15
C ASN A 312 -29.74 29.90 5.10
N GLY A 313 -28.72 29.06 5.33
CA GLY A 313 -27.34 29.47 5.47
C GLY A 313 -27.03 30.23 6.75
N PRO A 314 -25.87 30.90 6.81
CA PRO A 314 -25.51 31.73 7.93
C PRO A 314 -26.47 32.93 8.04
N SER A 315 -27.00 33.19 9.24
CA SER A 315 -27.85 34.35 9.48
C SER A 315 -27.05 35.65 9.35
N THR A 316 -27.49 36.56 8.49
CA THR A 316 -26.84 37.86 8.26
C THR A 316 -27.45 38.99 9.09
N GLY A 317 -28.45 38.69 9.92
CA GLY A 317 -29.17 39.67 10.75
C GLY A 317 -28.51 39.89 12.12
N ASN A 318 -28.80 41.04 12.72
CA ASN A 318 -28.42 41.34 14.12
C ASN A 318 -29.49 40.87 15.13
N ASP A 319 -30.39 40.00 14.71
CA ASP A 319 -31.43 39.49 15.59
C ASP A 319 -30.79 38.67 16.73
N PRO A 320 -31.30 38.79 17.96
CA PRO A 320 -30.73 38.10 19.10
C PRO A 320 -30.80 36.59 18.91
N ALA A 321 -29.65 35.95 18.87
CA ALA A 321 -29.55 34.50 18.76
C ALA A 321 -29.95 33.83 20.08
N THR A 322 -30.78 32.78 19.99
CA THR A 322 -31.18 31.96 21.14
C THR A 322 -30.37 30.66 21.21
N THR A 323 -30.03 30.23 22.42
CA THR A 323 -29.46 28.90 22.67
C THR A 323 -30.53 27.81 22.81
N ALA A 324 -31.78 28.19 23.06
CA ALA A 324 -32.89 27.25 23.14
C ALA A 324 -33.36 26.89 21.74
N VAL A 325 -33.07 25.66 21.31
CA VAL A 325 -33.58 25.09 20.06
C VAL A 325 -35.05 24.71 20.25
N PRO A 326 -35.99 25.22 19.43
CA PRO A 326 -37.38 24.79 19.50
C PRO A 326 -37.48 23.29 19.18
N THR A 327 -38.11 22.50 20.05
CA THR A 327 -38.24 21.04 19.87
C THR A 327 -39.54 20.61 19.20
N ASP A 328 -40.55 21.49 19.16
CA ASP A 328 -41.87 21.19 18.62
C ASP A 328 -42.24 22.14 17.48
N ASN A 329 -42.92 21.61 16.47
CA ASN A 329 -43.47 22.34 15.32
C ASN A 329 -42.40 23.02 14.44
N LEU A 330 -41.25 22.40 14.22
CA LEU A 330 -40.29 22.88 13.22
C LEU A 330 -40.84 22.65 11.79
N ASP A 331 -40.56 23.59 10.89
CA ASP A 331 -40.94 23.49 9.47
C ASP A 331 -39.73 23.19 8.60
N PHE A 332 -39.53 21.91 8.28
CA PHE A 332 -38.48 21.45 7.38
C PHE A 332 -38.95 21.23 5.94
N SER A 333 -40.18 21.64 5.60
CA SER A 333 -40.75 21.46 4.26
C SER A 333 -40.18 22.39 3.19
N GLY A 334 -39.35 23.37 3.60
CA GLY A 334 -38.66 24.28 2.68
C GLY A 334 -37.52 23.59 1.91
N ASP A 335 -37.25 24.08 0.70
CA ASP A 335 -36.15 23.60 -0.14
C ASP A 335 -34.77 23.88 0.49
N ALA A 336 -33.80 23.00 0.25
CA ALA A 336 -32.41 23.23 0.63
C ALA A 336 -31.80 24.35 -0.25
N GLN A 337 -31.47 25.50 0.35
CA GLN A 337 -30.93 26.65 -0.36
C GLN A 337 -29.40 26.73 -0.32
N GLN A 338 -28.76 26.05 0.62
CA GLN A 338 -27.32 26.11 0.85
C GLN A 338 -26.69 24.74 0.89
N GLU A 339 -25.64 24.55 0.10
CA GLU A 339 -24.80 23.36 0.11
C GLU A 339 -23.73 23.48 1.19
N ILE A 340 -23.53 22.41 1.96
CA ILE A 340 -22.42 22.31 2.92
C ILE A 340 -21.25 21.69 2.17
N LYS A 341 -20.22 22.48 1.87
CA LYS A 341 -19.03 21.99 1.16
C LYS A 341 -18.06 21.31 2.11
N SER A 342 -18.00 21.84 3.32
CA SER A 342 -17.11 21.42 4.39
C SER A 342 -17.90 21.37 5.70
N VAL A 343 -17.60 20.41 6.57
CA VAL A 343 -18.19 20.38 7.93
C VAL A 343 -17.81 21.66 8.71
N LEU A 344 -16.66 22.25 8.38
CA LEU A 344 -16.20 23.52 8.96
C LEU A 344 -17.05 24.73 8.53
N ASP A 345 -17.94 24.61 7.55
CA ASP A 345 -18.91 25.68 7.19
C ASP A 345 -19.93 25.96 8.30
N LEU A 346 -20.08 25.02 9.23
CA LEU A 346 -20.97 25.11 10.38
C LEU A 346 -20.30 25.79 11.60
N VAL A 347 -18.98 25.96 11.57
CA VAL A 347 -18.20 26.42 12.73
C VAL A 347 -18.32 27.94 12.89
N GLY A 348 -18.70 28.36 14.10
CA GLY A 348 -18.76 29.76 14.51
C GLY A 348 -19.92 30.57 13.88
N VAL A 349 -20.80 29.93 13.11
CA VAL A 349 -21.91 30.61 12.42
C VAL A 349 -23.22 30.52 13.21
N THR A 350 -24.13 31.46 12.97
CA THR A 350 -25.53 31.38 13.40
C THR A 350 -26.39 30.96 12.22
N THR A 351 -27.54 30.32 12.48
CA THR A 351 -28.52 30.00 11.43
C THR A 351 -29.91 30.39 11.91
N GLN A 352 -30.93 30.20 11.07
CA GLN A 352 -32.32 30.46 11.42
C GLN A 352 -33.21 29.27 11.09
N VAL A 353 -34.24 29.06 11.89
CA VAL A 353 -35.25 28.02 11.71
C VAL A 353 -36.65 28.60 11.78
N LYS A 354 -37.56 28.06 10.97
CA LYS A 354 -38.98 28.43 11.01
C LYS A 354 -39.73 27.47 11.93
N VAL A 355 -40.48 28.05 12.88
CA VAL A 355 -41.43 27.32 13.71
C VAL A 355 -42.81 27.53 13.13
N GLN A 356 -43.58 26.46 12.91
CA GLN A 356 -44.93 26.53 12.36
C GLN A 356 -45.81 27.44 13.22
N GLY A 357 -46.45 28.41 12.58
CA GLY A 357 -47.28 29.42 13.24
C GLY A 357 -46.54 30.67 13.71
N GLN A 358 -45.21 30.75 13.53
CA GLN A 358 -44.44 32.00 13.70
C GLN A 358 -44.10 32.62 12.34
N GLU A 359 -44.32 33.93 12.20
CA GLU A 359 -43.92 34.66 10.98
C GLU A 359 -42.43 35.01 10.96
N ILE A 360 -41.84 35.21 12.14
CA ILE A 360 -40.44 35.59 12.28
C ILE A 360 -39.62 34.32 12.55
N PRO A 361 -38.64 33.98 11.70
CA PRO A 361 -37.77 32.85 11.96
C PRO A 361 -36.95 33.06 13.24
N THR A 362 -36.71 31.99 13.97
CA THR A 362 -35.90 32.02 15.19
C THR A 362 -34.43 31.88 14.82
N VAL A 363 -33.58 32.83 15.22
CA VAL A 363 -32.13 32.76 15.01
C VAL A 363 -31.49 31.90 16.11
N LEU A 364 -30.79 30.85 15.70
CA LEU A 364 -30.07 29.93 16.59
C LEU A 364 -28.63 30.41 16.81
N ALA A 365 -28.19 30.36 18.06
CA ALA A 365 -26.80 30.59 18.43
C ALA A 365 -25.89 29.48 17.86
N PRO A 366 -24.59 29.74 17.66
CA PRO A 366 -23.67 28.75 17.11
C PRO A 366 -23.66 27.47 17.96
N GLN A 367 -23.93 26.33 17.33
CA GLN A 367 -23.85 25.01 17.98
C GLN A 367 -22.46 24.37 17.87
N PHE A 368 -21.61 24.92 16.99
CA PHE A 368 -20.24 24.48 16.75
C PHE A 368 -19.28 25.66 17.01
N PRO A 369 -18.89 25.91 18.28
CA PRO A 369 -17.97 26.98 18.63
C PRO A 369 -16.59 26.80 17.97
N GLN A 370 -15.91 27.91 17.67
CA GLN A 370 -14.59 27.90 17.02
C GLN A 370 -13.42 27.71 18.02
N ASP A 371 -13.66 27.62 19.32
CA ASP A 371 -12.58 27.40 20.27
C ASP A 371 -12.05 25.95 20.21
N SER A 372 -10.74 25.79 20.34
CA SER A 372 -10.04 24.51 20.21
C SER A 372 -10.56 23.43 21.18
N ALA A 373 -10.92 23.81 22.41
CA ALA A 373 -11.42 22.86 23.40
C ALA A 373 -12.76 22.26 22.96
N SER A 374 -13.71 23.08 22.52
CA SER A 374 -14.98 22.59 22.00
C SER A 374 -14.79 21.76 20.73
N MET A 375 -13.96 22.22 19.79
CA MET A 375 -13.68 21.50 18.54
C MET A 375 -13.13 20.09 18.78
N GLN A 376 -12.28 19.91 19.80
CA GLN A 376 -11.73 18.60 20.16
C GLN A 376 -12.83 17.60 20.59
N GLU A 377 -13.92 18.09 21.19
CA GLU A 377 -15.03 17.24 21.62
C GLU A 377 -16.00 16.91 20.48
N TYR A 378 -16.42 17.90 19.69
CA TYR A 378 -17.49 17.69 18.72
C TYR A 378 -17.03 17.25 17.34
N LEU A 379 -15.83 17.64 16.87
CA LEU A 379 -15.40 17.32 15.50
C LEU A 379 -15.24 15.82 15.25
N PRO A 380 -14.62 15.02 16.15
CA PRO A 380 -14.52 13.58 15.94
C PRO A 380 -15.89 12.92 15.84
N MET A 381 -16.82 13.29 16.73
CA MET A 381 -18.20 12.76 16.72
C MET A 381 -18.95 13.14 15.44
N LEU A 382 -18.80 14.39 15.00
CA LEU A 382 -19.48 14.89 13.81
C LEU A 382 -18.92 14.21 12.55
N LEU A 383 -17.59 14.15 12.41
CA LEU A 383 -16.93 13.55 11.25
C LEU A 383 -17.06 12.03 11.17
N ASP A 384 -17.25 11.34 12.28
CA ASP A 384 -17.60 9.92 12.26
C ASP A 384 -19.00 9.71 11.65
N ALA A 385 -19.97 10.55 12.02
CA ALA A 385 -21.36 10.38 11.63
C ALA A 385 -21.73 10.90 10.24
N VAL A 386 -21.08 11.97 9.75
CA VAL A 386 -21.55 12.72 8.56
C VAL A 386 -20.51 12.80 7.45
N THR A 387 -20.98 13.05 6.23
CA THR A 387 -20.16 13.24 5.03
C THR A 387 -20.77 14.30 4.11
N THR A 388 -19.93 14.94 3.30
CA THR A 388 -20.37 15.82 2.20
C THR A 388 -20.26 15.13 0.83
N VAL A 389 -19.76 13.89 0.80
CA VAL A 389 -19.49 13.12 -0.42
C VAL A 389 -20.54 12.01 -0.58
N ASP A 390 -21.20 11.98 -1.74
CA ASP A 390 -22.21 10.97 -2.09
C ASP A 390 -21.58 9.77 -2.80
N ALA A 391 -20.70 9.05 -2.10
CA ALA A 391 -20.05 7.84 -2.60
C ALA A 391 -19.73 6.88 -1.45
N GLU A 392 -19.68 5.57 -1.72
CA GLU A 392 -19.28 4.57 -0.70
C GLU A 392 -17.81 4.69 -0.29
N THR A 393 -16.97 5.22 -1.18
CA THR A 393 -15.54 5.40 -0.96
C THR A 393 -15.09 6.76 -1.48
N ILE A 394 -14.14 7.38 -0.78
CA ILE A 394 -13.50 8.64 -1.17
C ILE A 394 -12.11 8.33 -1.70
N SER A 395 -11.79 8.79 -2.91
CA SER A 395 -10.47 8.55 -3.53
C SER A 395 -9.57 9.77 -3.41
N GLY A 396 -8.25 9.55 -3.35
CA GLY A 396 -7.26 10.62 -3.53
C GLY A 396 -6.94 11.47 -2.31
N ARG A 397 -7.64 11.31 -1.18
CA ARG A 397 -7.26 11.95 0.09
C ARG A 397 -5.99 11.33 0.66
N ILE A 398 -5.15 12.17 1.25
CA ILE A 398 -3.83 11.83 1.75
C ILE A 398 -3.89 11.65 3.27
N ASN A 399 -3.45 10.49 3.75
CA ASN A 399 -3.33 10.20 5.17
C ASN A 399 -2.19 11.02 5.79
N ILE A 400 -2.53 12.11 6.49
CA ILE A 400 -1.55 13.03 7.06
C ILE A 400 -0.79 12.46 8.26
N ASN A 401 -1.28 11.40 8.87
CA ASN A 401 -0.63 10.76 10.03
C ASN A 401 0.58 9.91 9.58
N GLN A 402 0.60 9.44 8.33
CA GLN A 402 1.60 8.50 7.84
C GLN A 402 2.27 8.90 6.51
N ALA A 403 1.76 9.91 5.78
CA ALA A 403 2.37 10.39 4.54
C ALA A 403 3.80 10.93 4.73
N SER A 404 4.72 10.71 3.78
CA SER A 404 6.05 11.33 3.84
C SER A 404 5.96 12.86 3.72
N ARG A 405 7.01 13.59 4.16
CA ARG A 405 7.08 15.05 3.99
C ARG A 405 6.87 15.46 2.53
N THR A 406 7.48 14.73 1.59
CA THR A 406 7.35 14.95 0.15
C THR A 406 5.89 14.86 -0.31
N VAL A 407 5.15 13.83 0.13
CA VAL A 407 3.74 13.67 -0.25
C VAL A 407 2.87 14.75 0.39
N LEU A 408 3.12 15.14 1.64
CA LEU A 408 2.37 16.23 2.27
C LEU A 408 2.48 17.53 1.45
N LEU A 409 3.67 17.87 0.95
CA LEU A 409 3.87 19.07 0.15
C LEU A 409 3.11 19.06 -1.18
N THR A 410 2.67 17.89 -1.67
CA THR A 410 1.83 17.80 -2.87
C THR A 410 0.40 18.30 -2.65
N ILE A 411 -0.03 18.46 -1.39
CA ILE A 411 -1.37 18.94 -1.04
C ILE A 411 -1.46 20.45 -1.33
N PRO A 412 -2.45 20.91 -2.12
CA PRO A 412 -2.65 22.33 -2.38
C PRO A 412 -2.81 23.14 -1.09
N GLY A 413 -1.99 24.18 -0.93
CA GLY A 413 -1.99 25.03 0.28
C GLY A 413 -1.13 24.51 1.44
N MET A 414 -0.52 23.33 1.33
CA MET A 414 0.43 22.82 2.31
C MET A 414 1.78 23.52 2.18
N THR A 415 2.15 24.34 3.17
CA THR A 415 3.47 24.99 3.22
C THR A 415 4.50 24.07 3.88
N GLU A 416 5.80 24.36 3.68
CA GLU A 416 6.87 23.64 4.37
C GLU A 416 6.74 23.70 5.89
N GLU A 417 6.32 24.85 6.42
CA GLU A 417 6.10 25.04 7.86
C GLU A 417 4.97 24.14 8.39
N ILE A 418 3.83 24.09 7.69
CA ILE A 418 2.70 23.23 8.10
C ILE A 418 3.11 21.75 8.00
N ALA A 419 3.77 21.35 6.91
CA ALA A 419 4.23 19.98 6.73
C ALA A 419 5.23 19.56 7.82
N GLU A 420 6.18 20.42 8.20
CA GLU A 420 7.12 20.16 9.28
C GLU A 420 6.45 20.07 10.64
N GLN A 421 5.47 20.94 10.93
CA GLN A 421 4.69 20.87 12.16
C GLN A 421 3.85 19.58 12.24
N ILE A 422 3.23 19.16 11.14
CA ILE A 422 2.49 17.90 11.06
C ILE A 422 3.44 16.72 11.34
N VAL A 423 4.56 16.63 10.62
CA VAL A 423 5.53 15.54 10.79
C VAL A 423 6.12 15.52 12.21
N GLY A 424 6.37 16.69 12.80
CA GLY A 424 6.94 16.80 14.14
C GLY A 424 5.97 16.53 15.29
N THR A 425 4.65 16.53 15.01
CA THR A 425 3.60 16.41 16.04
C THR A 425 2.84 15.09 15.96
N ARG A 426 2.68 14.53 14.76
CA ARG A 426 1.91 13.30 14.53
C ARG A 426 2.56 12.07 15.17
N ILE A 427 1.73 11.11 15.56
CA ILE A 427 2.13 9.76 15.95
C ILE A 427 1.69 8.82 14.84
N ALA A 428 2.63 8.13 14.21
CA ALA A 428 2.34 7.34 13.01
C ALA A 428 1.55 6.05 13.31
N ASP A 429 1.82 5.42 14.45
CA ASP A 429 1.08 4.23 14.89
C ASP A 429 -0.28 4.64 15.47
N PRO A 430 -1.41 4.23 14.85
CA PRO A 430 -2.74 4.55 15.36
C PRO A 430 -3.00 4.04 16.78
N ILE A 431 -2.30 3.00 17.24
CA ILE A 431 -2.47 2.46 18.61
C ILE A 431 -1.85 3.39 19.65
N GLU A 432 -0.76 4.06 19.30
CA GLU A 432 -0.06 4.99 20.19
C GLU A 432 -0.58 6.43 20.04
N ALA A 433 -1.32 6.71 18.97
CA ALA A 433 -1.83 8.03 18.67
C ALA A 433 -2.87 8.50 19.69
N ASP A 434 -2.92 9.81 19.90
CA ASP A 434 -3.99 10.45 20.68
C ASP A 434 -5.30 10.40 19.89
N ASP A 435 -6.43 10.26 20.59
CA ASP A 435 -7.79 10.25 20.02
C ASP A 435 -8.04 11.49 19.14
N SER A 436 -7.40 12.61 19.47
CA SER A 436 -7.47 13.83 18.66
C SER A 436 -6.92 13.65 17.24
N GLN A 437 -5.89 12.83 17.04
CA GLN A 437 -5.26 12.58 15.74
C GLN A 437 -6.01 11.55 14.88
N ALA A 438 -7.03 10.87 15.42
CA ALA A 438 -7.94 10.05 14.62
C ALA A 438 -8.80 10.91 13.67
N CYS A 439 -8.96 12.21 13.99
CA CYS A 439 -9.71 13.17 13.19
C CYS A 439 -8.79 13.92 12.20
N PRO A 440 -9.11 13.99 10.89
CA PRO A 440 -8.28 14.71 9.89
C PRO A 440 -8.17 16.22 10.11
N LEU A 441 -8.98 16.79 11.01
CA LEU A 441 -8.96 18.20 11.36
C LEU A 441 -8.08 18.49 12.60
N TRP A 442 -7.34 17.51 13.11
CA TRP A 442 -6.46 17.70 14.26
C TRP A 442 -5.45 18.86 14.11
N PRO A 443 -4.93 19.22 12.91
CA PRO A 443 -4.07 20.39 12.77
C PRO A 443 -4.77 21.70 13.15
N LEU A 444 -6.08 21.82 12.87
CA LEU A 444 -6.89 22.96 13.30
C LEU A 444 -7.14 22.93 14.81
N VAL A 445 -7.52 21.77 15.35
CA VAL A 445 -7.82 21.60 16.78
C VAL A 445 -6.61 21.97 17.64
N GLN A 446 -5.41 21.55 17.23
CA GLN A 446 -4.16 21.84 17.93
C GLN A 446 -3.56 23.22 17.59
N GLY A 447 -4.21 24.00 16.70
CA GLY A 447 -3.81 25.36 16.39
C GLY A 447 -2.58 25.48 15.48
N LEU A 448 -2.26 24.43 14.69
CA LEU A 448 -1.21 24.46 13.68
C LEU A 448 -1.64 25.27 12.46
N VAL A 449 -2.94 25.23 12.13
CA VAL A 449 -3.54 25.99 11.03
C VAL A 449 -4.81 26.72 11.50
N ASP A 450 -5.17 27.80 10.81
CA ASP A 450 -6.45 28.48 11.02
C ASP A 450 -7.61 27.80 10.27
N LEU A 451 -8.84 28.24 10.58
CA LEU A 451 -10.06 27.66 10.04
C LEU A 451 -10.14 27.76 8.51
N GLU A 452 -9.70 28.89 7.94
CA GLU A 452 -9.75 29.12 6.49
C GLU A 452 -8.74 28.23 5.75
N THR A 453 -7.53 28.11 6.30
CA THR A 453 -6.50 27.21 5.79
C THR A 453 -6.97 25.76 5.88
N MET A 454 -7.55 25.34 7.00
CA MET A 454 -8.05 23.97 7.17
C MET A 454 -9.18 23.65 6.19
N LYS A 455 -10.09 24.58 5.89
CA LYS A 455 -11.13 24.40 4.87
C LYS A 455 -10.57 24.11 3.49
N ASN A 456 -9.42 24.70 3.15
CA ASN A 456 -8.75 24.44 1.88
C ASN A 456 -8.00 23.10 1.86
N LEU A 457 -7.53 22.64 3.02
CA LEU A 457 -6.81 21.37 3.17
C LEU A 457 -7.75 20.16 3.29
N GLU A 458 -8.90 20.30 3.95
CA GLU A 458 -9.86 19.23 4.27
C GLU A 458 -10.21 18.31 3.09
N PRO A 459 -10.46 18.81 1.86
CA PRO A 459 -10.80 17.96 0.72
C PRO A 459 -9.69 16.98 0.32
N TYR A 460 -8.46 17.23 0.74
CA TYR A 460 -7.27 16.48 0.36
C TYR A 460 -6.69 15.62 1.47
N VAL A 461 -7.16 15.73 2.71
CA VAL A 461 -6.51 15.08 3.87
C VAL A 461 -7.43 14.09 4.57
N CYS A 462 -6.93 12.92 4.94
CA CYS A 462 -7.58 11.95 5.82
C CYS A 462 -6.60 11.49 6.91
N THR A 463 -7.04 10.61 7.82
CA THR A 463 -6.20 10.01 8.89
C THR A 463 -6.00 8.51 8.73
N GLY A 464 -6.69 7.91 7.75
CA GLY A 464 -6.59 6.50 7.39
C GLY A 464 -7.25 6.22 6.06
N GLY A 465 -6.60 5.42 5.22
CA GLY A 465 -7.19 4.76 4.08
C GLY A 465 -7.63 3.34 4.41
N SER A 466 -8.40 2.78 3.48
CA SER A 466 -8.89 1.40 3.48
C SER A 466 -8.20 0.55 2.41
N THR A 467 -7.12 1.05 1.80
CA THR A 467 -6.32 0.31 0.82
C THR A 467 -4.91 0.14 1.36
N TYR A 468 -4.42 -1.09 1.39
CA TYR A 468 -3.19 -1.44 2.08
C TYR A 468 -2.22 -2.20 1.18
N ARG A 469 -0.94 -1.86 1.26
CA ARG A 469 0.18 -2.55 0.62
C ARG A 469 1.03 -3.27 1.65
N ALA A 470 1.51 -4.47 1.32
CA ALA A 470 2.53 -5.14 2.10
C ALA A 470 3.36 -6.10 1.24
N GLN A 471 4.56 -6.43 1.73
CA GLN A 471 5.31 -7.60 1.24
C GLN A 471 5.08 -8.79 2.16
N VAL A 472 4.71 -9.93 1.59
CA VAL A 472 4.53 -11.19 2.31
C VAL A 472 5.63 -12.16 1.90
N VAL A 473 6.36 -12.67 2.88
CA VAL A 473 7.49 -13.58 2.68
C VAL A 473 7.17 -14.93 3.30
N GLY A 474 7.13 -15.99 2.50
CA GLY A 474 6.95 -17.37 2.95
C GLY A 474 8.28 -18.12 2.91
N TYR A 475 8.66 -18.75 4.03
CA TYR A 475 9.98 -19.35 4.21
C TYR A 475 9.95 -20.49 5.23
N PHE A 476 11.10 -21.13 5.44
CA PHE A 476 11.27 -22.23 6.39
C PHE A 476 12.38 -21.93 7.39
N ASP A 477 12.26 -22.47 8.61
CA ASP A 477 13.20 -22.24 9.71
C ASP A 477 14.65 -22.62 9.32
N GLY A 478 14.80 -23.74 8.59
CA GLY A 478 16.09 -24.25 8.14
C GLY A 478 16.63 -23.60 6.85
N GLY A 479 16.01 -22.51 6.37
CA GLY A 479 16.35 -21.85 5.10
C GLY A 479 16.08 -22.69 3.85
N GLY A 480 16.54 -22.25 2.68
CA GLY A 480 16.28 -22.92 1.40
C GLY A 480 15.23 -22.18 0.56
N PRO A 481 14.27 -22.87 -0.08
CA PRO A 481 13.24 -22.22 -0.90
C PRO A 481 12.42 -21.20 -0.10
N PHE A 482 12.07 -20.12 -0.76
CA PHE A 482 11.21 -19.06 -0.25
C PHE A 482 10.27 -18.58 -1.37
N ALA A 483 9.27 -17.79 -1.00
CA ALA A 483 8.51 -16.96 -1.92
C ALA A 483 8.34 -15.58 -1.31
N ARG A 484 8.35 -14.55 -2.14
CA ARG A 484 8.11 -13.17 -1.72
C ARG A 484 7.13 -12.53 -2.69
N VAL A 485 6.09 -11.90 -2.16
CA VAL A 485 5.04 -11.24 -2.95
C VAL A 485 4.78 -9.86 -2.40
N GLU A 486 4.59 -8.89 -3.29
CA GLU A 486 3.94 -7.62 -2.94
C GLU A 486 2.45 -7.73 -3.27
N VAL A 487 1.61 -7.32 -2.32
CA VAL A 487 0.15 -7.36 -2.45
C VAL A 487 -0.43 -6.00 -2.12
N VAL A 488 -1.46 -5.59 -2.86
CA VAL A 488 -2.33 -4.45 -2.53
C VAL A 488 -3.73 -4.97 -2.30
N ILE A 489 -4.32 -4.61 -1.16
CA ILE A 489 -5.59 -5.13 -0.65
C ILE A 489 -6.54 -3.96 -0.38
N ASP A 490 -7.75 -4.07 -0.91
CA ASP A 490 -8.87 -3.18 -0.66
C ASP A 490 -9.75 -3.74 0.46
N ALA A 491 -9.82 -3.00 1.57
CA ALA A 491 -10.59 -3.32 2.76
C ALA A 491 -11.92 -2.55 2.84
N THR A 492 -12.31 -1.80 1.80
CA THR A 492 -13.63 -1.12 1.76
C THR A 492 -14.80 -2.10 1.66
N GLN A 493 -14.52 -3.35 1.32
CA GLN A 493 -15.47 -4.45 1.24
C GLN A 493 -15.03 -5.63 2.10
N SER A 494 -16.00 -6.41 2.59
CA SER A 494 -15.75 -7.61 3.39
C SER A 494 -16.26 -8.87 2.67
N PRO A 495 -15.39 -9.87 2.40
CA PRO A 495 -13.97 -9.92 2.74
C PRO A 495 -13.12 -8.99 1.86
N ALA A 496 -12.01 -8.50 2.42
CA ALA A 496 -11.09 -7.62 1.70
C ALA A 496 -10.61 -8.24 0.37
N ALA A 497 -10.57 -7.44 -0.69
CA ALA A 497 -10.26 -7.86 -2.05
C ALA A 497 -8.78 -7.62 -2.37
N VAL A 498 -8.14 -8.56 -3.08
CA VAL A 498 -6.78 -8.35 -3.60
C VAL A 498 -6.87 -7.58 -4.90
N LEU A 499 -6.36 -6.34 -4.92
CA LEU A 499 -6.30 -5.49 -6.12
C LEU A 499 -5.09 -5.85 -6.98
N SER A 500 -3.94 -6.09 -6.34
CA SER A 500 -2.68 -6.40 -7.02
C SER A 500 -1.92 -7.51 -6.32
N TRP A 501 -1.29 -8.39 -7.10
CA TRP A 501 -0.45 -9.48 -6.62
C TRP A 501 0.78 -9.58 -7.52
N LYS A 502 1.98 -9.44 -6.94
CA LYS A 502 3.23 -9.40 -7.69
C LYS A 502 4.28 -10.34 -7.12
N ASP A 503 4.74 -11.32 -7.92
CA ASP A 503 5.82 -12.24 -7.51
C ASP A 503 7.18 -11.53 -7.52
N MET A 504 7.70 -11.24 -6.34
CA MET A 504 8.98 -10.59 -6.10
C MET A 504 10.11 -11.59 -5.81
N SER A 505 9.84 -12.90 -5.90
CA SER A 505 10.82 -13.95 -5.56
C SER A 505 12.05 -13.94 -6.49
N HIS A 506 11.91 -13.39 -7.70
CA HIS A 506 13.00 -13.26 -8.67
C HIS A 506 14.05 -12.23 -8.23
N LEU A 507 13.68 -11.28 -7.36
CA LEU A 507 14.59 -10.31 -6.74
C LEU A 507 15.27 -10.86 -5.47
N GLY A 508 15.11 -12.15 -5.18
CA GLY A 508 15.59 -12.76 -3.95
C GLY A 508 14.58 -12.65 -2.81
N ARG A 509 15.00 -13.11 -1.62
CA ARG A 509 14.16 -13.06 -0.41
C ARG A 509 14.06 -11.64 0.16
N GLY A 510 15.00 -10.76 -0.19
CA GLY A 510 15.09 -9.38 0.32
C GLY A 510 15.61 -9.29 1.76
N TYR A 511 15.19 -10.22 2.62
CA TYR A 511 15.39 -10.13 4.07
C TYR A 511 16.21 -11.32 4.62
N PRO A 512 17.09 -11.09 5.61
CA PRO A 512 17.70 -12.18 6.39
C PRO A 512 16.63 -12.90 7.22
N LEU A 513 16.89 -14.15 7.63
CA LEU A 513 15.89 -14.96 8.34
C LEU A 513 15.58 -14.37 9.72
N GLU A 514 16.58 -13.75 10.33
CA GLU A 514 16.54 -13.08 11.62
C GLU A 514 15.55 -11.91 11.59
N ALA A 515 15.57 -11.11 10.51
CA ALA A 515 14.61 -10.02 10.31
C ALA A 515 13.20 -10.50 9.93
N LEU A 516 13.03 -11.80 9.65
CA LEU A 516 11.71 -12.39 9.42
C LEU A 516 11.13 -13.01 10.70
N GLY A 517 11.83 -12.97 11.84
CA GLY A 517 11.34 -13.52 13.10
C GLY A 517 11.81 -14.95 13.41
N ILE A 518 12.94 -15.38 12.84
CA ILE A 518 13.66 -16.58 13.31
C ILE A 518 14.76 -16.14 14.30
N GLU A 519 14.72 -16.67 15.51
CA GLU A 519 15.78 -16.49 16.53
C GLU A 519 16.98 -17.44 16.34
#